data_AF-A0A963UK71-F1
#
_entry.id   AF-A0A963UK71-F1
#
_cell.length_a   1.000
_cell.length_b   1.000
_cell.length_c   1.000
_cell.angle_alpha   90.00
_cell.angle_beta   90.00
_cell.angle_gamma   90.00
#
_symmetry.space_group_name_H-M   'P 1'
#
loop_
_entity.id
_entity.type
_entity.pdbx_description
1 polymer ?
#
loop_
_entity_poly.entity_id
_entity_poly.type
_entity_poly.pdbx_seq_one_letter_code
_entity_poly.pdbx_strand_id
1 'polypeptide(L)'
;MLTDFHPLDDWPRPPAALPHVRLRDPPSGARVTVAGLVLVRQRPGTAKGVVFVTLEDETGVANVVIWQKVFQRFRRAVVAGRLLRVTGRLQRDNEVVHVVAEVIEDISDLLDTLLAPDSDRRLAPAPARADEGP
;
A
#
# COMPACT_ATOMS: atom_id res chain seq x y z
N MET A 1 18.59 30.36 -2.39
CA MET A 1 17.45 30.00 -3.27
C MET A 1 16.55 29.12 -2.45
N LEU A 2 15.41 29.68 -2.03
CA LEU A 2 14.43 29.06 -1.15
C LEU A 2 13.73 27.95 -1.95
N THR A 3 13.74 26.71 -1.44
CA THR A 3 12.84 25.67 -1.93
C THR A 3 11.44 26.00 -1.45
N ASP A 4 10.56 26.32 -2.39
CA ASP A 4 9.15 26.55 -2.13
C ASP A 4 8.55 25.33 -1.41
N PHE A 5 8.04 25.54 -0.20
CA PHE A 5 7.27 24.56 0.54
C PHE A 5 5.89 24.47 -0.12
N HIS A 6 5.65 23.47 -0.96
CA HIS A 6 4.33 23.22 -1.53
C HIS A 6 3.55 22.31 -0.57
N PRO A 7 2.40 22.74 -0.02
CA PRO A 7 1.62 21.94 0.94
C PRO A 7 1.19 20.54 0.44
N LEU A 8 1.28 20.26 -0.86
CA LEU A 8 0.98 18.95 -1.46
C LEU A 8 2.15 17.94 -1.40
N ASP A 9 3.33 18.32 -0.90
CA ASP A 9 4.50 17.43 -0.84
C ASP A 9 4.59 16.57 0.43
N ASP A 10 3.70 16.78 1.41
CA ASP A 10 3.70 16.08 2.70
C ASP A 10 2.87 14.78 2.66
N TRP A 11 3.24 13.88 1.75
CA TRP A 11 2.68 12.53 1.68
C TRP A 11 3.72 11.48 2.09
N PRO A 12 3.32 10.40 2.81
CA PRO A 12 4.21 9.35 3.28
C PRO A 12 5.07 8.72 2.19
N ARG A 13 6.40 8.73 2.38
CA ARG A 13 7.34 8.06 1.47
C ARG A 13 7.61 6.63 1.90
N PRO A 14 7.88 5.70 0.96
CA PRO A 14 8.34 4.35 1.31
C PRO A 14 9.48 4.38 2.35
N PRO A 15 9.42 3.54 3.40
CA PRO A 15 8.52 2.40 3.58
C PRO A 15 7.17 2.72 4.26
N ALA A 16 6.89 3.99 4.59
CA ALA A 16 5.64 4.38 5.21
C ALA A 16 4.47 4.25 4.21
N ALA A 17 3.38 3.63 4.64
CA ALA A 17 2.21 3.42 3.81
C ALA A 17 1.43 4.75 3.63
N LEU A 18 1.06 5.02 2.38
CA LEU A 18 0.16 6.09 1.96
C LEU A 18 -1.28 5.54 2.00
N PRO A 19 -2.18 6.13 2.80
CA PRO A 19 -3.60 5.72 2.82
C PRO A 19 -4.27 5.91 1.46
N HIS A 20 -5.24 5.05 1.13
CA HIS A 20 -5.96 5.09 -0.15
C HIS A 20 -6.49 6.50 -0.50
N VAL A 21 -7.13 7.19 0.45
CA VAL A 21 -7.71 8.52 0.24
C VAL A 21 -6.70 9.56 -0.28
N ARG A 22 -5.41 9.35 -0.01
CA ARG A 22 -4.31 10.24 -0.41
C ARG A 22 -3.56 9.78 -1.66
N LEU A 23 -3.99 8.71 -2.36
CA LEU A 23 -3.31 8.23 -3.58
C LEU A 23 -3.30 9.23 -4.74
N ARG A 24 -4.10 10.30 -4.66
CA ARG A 24 -4.12 11.40 -5.63
C ARG A 24 -3.07 12.47 -5.35
N ASP A 25 -2.52 12.56 -4.14
CA ASP A 25 -1.57 13.61 -3.75
C ASP A 25 -0.23 13.49 -4.49
N PRO A 26 0.43 12.31 -4.57
CA PRO A 26 1.72 12.21 -5.24
C PRO A 26 1.62 12.48 -6.75
N PRO A 27 2.69 12.89 -7.43
CA PRO A 27 2.69 12.94 -8.90
C PRO A 27 2.63 11.52 -9.51
N SER A 28 2.15 11.42 -10.76
CA SER A 28 2.19 10.15 -11.49
C SER A 28 3.62 9.64 -11.64
N GLY A 29 3.84 8.33 -11.55
CA GLY A 29 5.16 7.71 -11.53
C GLY A 29 5.90 7.79 -10.20
N ALA A 30 5.38 8.54 -9.22
CA ALA A 30 5.91 8.57 -7.87
C ALA A 30 5.93 7.17 -7.26
N ARG A 31 6.99 6.88 -6.51
CA ARG A 31 7.14 5.64 -5.78
C ARG A 31 6.46 5.77 -4.42
N VAL A 32 5.48 4.90 -4.15
CA VAL A 32 4.66 4.89 -2.95
C VAL A 32 4.64 3.51 -2.32
N THR A 33 4.29 3.44 -1.04
CA THR A 33 3.95 2.19 -0.37
C THR A 33 2.47 2.25 -0.01
N VAL A 34 1.72 1.19 -0.26
CA VAL A 34 0.36 0.99 0.26
C VAL A 34 0.35 -0.27 1.11
N ALA A 35 -0.54 -0.35 2.09
CA ALA A 35 -0.74 -1.55 2.88
C ALA A 35 -2.23 -1.77 3.08
N GLY A 36 -2.69 -3.02 2.99
CA GLY A 36 -4.12 -3.30 3.14
C GLY A 36 -4.45 -4.79 3.08
N LEU A 37 -5.67 -5.11 3.49
CA LEU A 37 -6.24 -6.44 3.43
C LEU A 37 -6.45 -6.85 1.97
N VAL A 38 -6.10 -8.07 1.62
CA VAL A 38 -6.31 -8.55 0.26
C VAL A 38 -7.76 -8.99 0.06
N LEU A 39 -8.51 -8.23 -0.74
CA LEU A 39 -9.90 -8.56 -1.07
C LEU A 39 -10.00 -9.52 -2.25
N VAL A 40 -9.31 -9.19 -3.33
CA VAL A 40 -9.48 -9.84 -4.63
C VAL A 40 -8.13 -10.08 -5.28
N ARG A 41 -7.99 -11.24 -5.93
CA ARG A 41 -6.88 -11.57 -6.83
C ARG A 41 -7.45 -11.99 -8.18
N GLN A 42 -7.05 -11.33 -9.24
CA GLN A 42 -7.47 -11.68 -10.59
C GLN A 42 -6.25 -11.93 -11.47
N ARG A 43 -6.31 -13.01 -12.26
CA ARG A 43 -5.32 -13.31 -13.28
C ARG A 43 -6.06 -13.62 -14.58
N PRO A 44 -6.41 -12.59 -15.37
CA PRO A 44 -7.13 -12.78 -16.62
C PRO A 44 -6.32 -13.68 -17.56
N GLY A 45 -6.98 -14.67 -18.18
CA GLY A 45 -6.30 -15.65 -19.05
C GLY A 45 -5.59 -15.03 -20.26
N THR A 46 -6.02 -13.84 -20.69
CA THR A 46 -5.48 -13.09 -21.84
C THR A 46 -4.38 -12.10 -21.48
N ALA A 47 -4.19 -11.78 -20.20
CA ALA A 47 -3.31 -10.69 -19.76
C ALA A 47 -1.90 -11.21 -19.45
N LYS A 48 -1.11 -11.61 -20.47
CA LYS A 48 0.37 -11.83 -20.46
C LYS A 48 1.07 -12.07 -19.09
N GLY A 49 0.53 -12.94 -18.23
CA GLY A 49 1.08 -13.20 -16.89
C GLY A 49 0.92 -12.09 -15.83
N VAL A 50 0.04 -11.11 -16.04
CA VAL A 50 -0.30 -10.04 -15.09
C VAL A 50 -1.26 -10.57 -14.02
N VAL A 51 -1.04 -10.15 -12.77
CA VAL A 51 -1.97 -10.37 -11.66
C VAL A 51 -2.44 -9.01 -11.15
N PHE A 52 -3.74 -8.87 -10.92
CA PHE A 52 -4.35 -7.73 -10.25
C PHE A 52 -4.68 -8.13 -8.82
N VAL A 53 -4.37 -7.25 -7.87
CA VAL A 53 -4.71 -7.42 -6.47
C VAL A 53 -5.40 -6.16 -5.97
N THR A 54 -6.55 -6.31 -5.31
CA THR A 54 -7.24 -5.21 -4.63
C THR A 54 -6.91 -5.28 -3.15
N LEU A 55 -6.34 -4.20 -2.62
CA LEU A 55 -6.05 -4.02 -1.21
C LEU A 55 -7.04 -3.04 -0.58
N GLU A 56 -7.54 -3.32 0.61
CA GLU A 56 -8.42 -2.43 1.37
C GLU A 56 -7.72 -1.90 2.63
N ASP A 57 -7.82 -0.60 2.84
CA ASP A 57 -7.61 0.06 4.13
C ASP A 57 -8.91 0.75 4.55
N GLU A 58 -8.94 1.36 5.74
CA GLU A 58 -10.12 2.03 6.29
C GLU A 58 -10.60 3.23 5.45
N THR A 59 -9.79 3.69 4.50
CA THR A 59 -10.06 4.86 3.65
C THR A 59 -10.47 4.48 2.23
N GLY A 60 -10.36 3.21 1.83
CA GLY A 60 -10.85 2.68 0.56
C GLY A 60 -9.98 1.58 -0.05
N VAL A 61 -10.04 1.42 -1.38
CA VAL A 61 -9.41 0.28 -2.09
C VAL A 61 -8.30 0.69 -3.06
N ALA A 62 -7.08 0.19 -2.85
CA ALA A 62 -5.96 0.35 -3.75
C ALA A 62 -5.88 -0.78 -4.78
N ASN A 63 -5.81 -0.44 -6.07
CA ASN A 63 -5.63 -1.41 -7.15
C ASN A 63 -4.14 -1.61 -7.45
N VAL A 64 -3.64 -2.83 -7.25
CA VAL A 64 -2.25 -3.19 -7.46
C VAL A 64 -2.10 -4.02 -8.74
N VAL A 65 -1.17 -3.61 -9.61
CA VAL A 65 -0.81 -4.34 -10.82
C VAL A 65 0.52 -5.03 -10.60
N ILE A 66 0.55 -6.35 -10.78
CA ILE A 66 1.73 -7.18 -10.55
C ILE A 66 2.11 -7.88 -11.87
N TRP A 67 3.20 -7.42 -12.47
CA TRP A 67 3.75 -8.03 -13.69
C TRP A 67 4.39 -9.39 -13.39
N GLN A 68 4.43 -10.26 -14.40
CA GLN A 68 4.92 -11.63 -14.28
C GLN A 68 6.27 -11.73 -13.53
N LYS A 69 7.24 -10.88 -13.85
CA LYS A 69 8.56 -10.90 -13.20
C LYS A 69 8.48 -10.65 -11.69
N VAL A 70 7.64 -9.70 -11.27
CA VAL A 70 7.42 -9.36 -9.86
C VAL A 70 6.62 -10.46 -9.18
N PHE A 71 5.58 -10.98 -9.84
CA PHE A 71 4.79 -12.10 -9.35
C PHE A 71 5.67 -13.33 -9.07
N GLN A 72 6.56 -13.71 -9.99
CA GLN A 72 7.43 -14.86 -9.78
C GLN A 72 8.40 -14.64 -8.59
N ARG A 73 8.92 -13.42 -8.43
CA ARG A 73 9.79 -13.06 -7.31
C ARG A 73 9.08 -13.12 -5.96
N PHE A 74 7.83 -12.65 -5.89
CA PHE A 74 7.06 -12.54 -4.64
C PHE A 74 5.88 -13.52 -4.58
N ARG A 75 6.00 -14.67 -5.25
CA ARG A 75 4.87 -15.60 -5.47
C ARG A 75 4.17 -16.00 -4.18
N ARG A 76 4.92 -16.29 -3.10
CA ARG A 76 4.35 -16.69 -1.81
C ARG A 76 3.45 -15.60 -1.23
N ALA A 77 3.96 -14.37 -1.15
CA ALA A 77 3.20 -13.23 -0.64
C ALA A 77 1.95 -12.98 -1.50
N VAL A 78 2.09 -12.96 -2.83
CA VAL A 78 0.95 -12.70 -3.72
C VAL A 78 -0.12 -13.78 -3.62
N VAL A 79 0.25 -15.06 -3.51
CA VAL A 79 -0.71 -16.16 -3.47
C VAL A 79 -1.37 -16.31 -2.10
N ALA A 80 -0.62 -16.20 -1.00
CA ALA A 80 -1.08 -16.59 0.33
C ALA A 80 -1.35 -15.41 1.29
N GLY A 81 -0.76 -14.24 1.07
CA GLY A 81 -0.79 -13.15 2.05
C GLY A 81 -2.20 -12.58 2.27
N ARG A 82 -2.66 -12.50 3.52
CA ARG A 82 -3.96 -11.92 3.88
C ARG A 82 -3.88 -10.40 4.03
N LEU A 83 -2.72 -9.91 4.48
CA LEU A 83 -2.38 -8.50 4.58
C LEU A 83 -1.07 -8.27 3.83
N LEU A 84 -1.06 -7.33 2.88
CA LEU A 84 0.12 -7.04 2.08
C LEU A 84 0.57 -5.60 2.26
N ARG A 85 1.88 -5.39 2.30
CA ARG A 85 2.52 -4.09 2.05
C ARG A 85 3.15 -4.13 0.67
N VAL A 86 2.74 -3.20 -0.20
CA VAL A 86 3.20 -3.12 -1.58
C VAL A 86 3.88 -1.79 -1.81
N THR A 87 5.15 -1.83 -2.18
CA THR A 87 5.86 -0.65 -2.68
C THR A 87 5.91 -0.71 -4.20
N GLY A 88 5.53 0.38 -4.87
CA GLY A 88 5.39 0.43 -6.31
C GLY A 88 5.29 1.85 -6.84
N ARG A 89 5.00 1.97 -8.14
CA ARG A 89 4.83 3.27 -8.81
C ARG A 89 3.37 3.54 -9.11
N LEU A 90 2.93 4.76 -8.85
CA LEU A 90 1.60 5.20 -9.24
C LEU A 90 1.49 5.32 -10.76
N GLN A 91 0.43 4.75 -11.30
CA GLN A 91 -0.03 4.97 -12.67
C GLN A 91 -1.47 5.41 -12.64
N ARG A 92 -1.80 6.40 -13.46
CA ARG A 92 -3.16 6.95 -13.58
C ARG A 92 -3.67 6.61 -14.98
N ASP A 93 -4.83 5.97 -15.02
CA ASP A 93 -5.57 5.75 -16.24
C ASP A 93 -6.97 6.33 -16.04
N ASN A 94 -7.21 7.48 -16.67
CA ASN A 94 -8.41 8.30 -16.46
C ASN A 94 -8.65 8.58 -14.96
N GLU A 95 -9.75 8.08 -14.40
CA GLU A 95 -10.14 8.29 -13.01
C GLU A 95 -9.54 7.24 -12.05
N VAL A 96 -8.95 6.17 -12.58
CA VAL A 96 -8.46 5.03 -11.80
C VAL A 96 -6.97 5.19 -11.51
N VAL A 97 -6.60 4.97 -10.25
CA VAL A 97 -5.21 4.97 -9.80
C VAL A 97 -4.77 3.52 -9.53
N HIS A 98 -3.66 3.12 -10.14
CA HIS A 98 -3.01 1.84 -9.95
C HIS A 98 -1.65 2.00 -9.27
N VAL A 99 -1.29 1.06 -8.41
CA VAL A 99 0.09 0.89 -7.92
C VAL A 99 0.72 -0.27 -8.69
N VAL A 100 1.68 0.03 -9.56
CA VAL A 100 2.48 -1.00 -10.24
C VAL A 100 3.54 -1.50 -9.28
N ALA A 101 3.40 -2.75 -8.83
CA ALA A 101 4.21 -3.31 -7.76
C ALA A 101 5.69 -3.49 -8.18
N GLU A 102 6.59 -3.14 -7.27
CA GLU A 102 8.04 -3.40 -7.37
C GLU A 102 8.52 -4.34 -6.24
N VAL A 103 7.99 -4.16 -5.02
CA VAL A 103 8.27 -4.95 -3.82
C VAL A 103 6.96 -5.31 -3.14
N ILE A 104 6.80 -6.56 -2.73
CA ILE A 104 5.60 -7.06 -2.07
C ILE A 104 6.03 -7.82 -0.82
N GLU A 105 5.48 -7.43 0.31
CA GLU A 105 5.74 -8.02 1.62
C GLU A 105 4.43 -8.58 2.18
N ASP A 106 4.49 -9.83 2.62
CA ASP A 106 3.42 -10.44 3.39
C ASP A 106 3.59 -10.01 4.84
N ILE A 107 2.64 -9.22 5.34
CA ILE A 107 2.61 -8.71 6.71
C ILE A 107 1.43 -9.30 7.48
N SER A 108 0.94 -10.47 7.06
CA SER A 108 -0.19 -11.16 7.69
C SER A 108 0.00 -11.47 9.16
N ASP A 109 1.24 -11.60 9.62
CA ASP A 109 1.57 -11.83 11.04
C ASP A 109 1.08 -10.66 11.95
N LEU A 110 0.91 -9.45 11.37
CA LEU A 110 0.32 -8.32 12.10
C LEU A 110 -1.16 -8.56 12.43
N LEU A 111 -1.90 -9.30 11.59
CA LEU A 111 -3.27 -9.69 11.89
C LEU A 111 -3.33 -10.65 13.07
N ASP A 112 -2.36 -11.56 13.17
CA ASP A 112 -2.30 -12.51 14.27
C ASP A 112 -2.00 -11.79 15.60
N THR A 113 -1.27 -10.66 15.55
CA THR A 113 -1.04 -9.78 16.70
C THR A 113 -2.33 -9.08 17.17
N LEU A 114 -3.29 -8.82 16.28
CA LEU A 114 -4.60 -8.26 16.66
C LEU A 114 -5.49 -9.29 17.38
N LEU A 115 -5.26 -10.58 17.13
CA LEU A 115 -5.97 -11.70 17.74
C LEU A 115 -5.32 -12.16 19.05
N ALA A 116 -4.08 -11.76 19.30
CA ALA A 116 -3.40 -12.04 20.56
C ALA A 116 -4.14 -11.34 21.71
N PRO A 117 -4.26 -11.99 22.88
CA PRO A 117 -4.84 -11.36 24.06
C PRO A 117 -4.08 -10.08 24.41
N ASP A 118 -4.79 -9.07 24.91
CA ASP A 118 -4.25 -7.70 25.13
C ASP A 118 -2.97 -7.66 25.99
N SER A 119 -2.72 -8.69 26.80
CA SER A 119 -1.47 -8.85 27.58
C SER A 119 -0.19 -8.90 26.72
N ASP A 120 -0.29 -9.30 25.45
CA ASP A 120 0.85 -9.47 24.55
C ASP A 120 0.96 -8.34 23.50
N ARG A 121 0.00 -7.40 23.50
CA ARG A 121 -0.12 -6.35 22.48
C ARG A 121 0.87 -5.21 22.76
N ARG A 122 2.13 -5.36 22.30
CA ARG A 122 3.08 -4.23 22.24
C ARG A 122 2.68 -3.27 21.13
N LEU A 123 1.70 -2.40 21.40
CA LEU A 123 1.43 -1.27 20.52
C LEU A 123 2.63 -0.31 20.63
N ALA A 124 3.32 -0.06 19.51
CA ALA A 124 4.22 1.08 19.45
C ALA A 124 3.42 2.34 19.83
N PRO A 125 3.95 3.25 20.67
CA PRO A 125 3.19 4.42 21.08
C PRO A 125 2.71 5.15 19.83
N ALA A 126 1.41 5.44 19.77
CA ALA A 126 0.85 6.27 18.72
C ALA A 126 1.65 7.58 18.65
N PRO A 127 2.00 8.09 17.45
CA PRO A 127 2.64 9.40 17.36
C PRO A 127 1.75 10.39 18.11
N ALA A 128 2.34 11.08 19.08
CA ALA A 128 1.64 12.04 19.91
C ALA A 128 0.87 12.99 18.99
N ARG A 129 -0.45 13.06 19.17
CA ARG A 129 -1.25 14.10 18.53
C ARG A 129 -0.61 15.41 18.94
N ALA A 130 -0.05 16.16 17.98
CA ALA A 130 0.41 17.50 18.24
C ALA A 130 -0.83 18.29 18.67
N ASP A 131 -0.81 18.77 19.92
CA ASP A 131 -1.83 19.63 20.50
C ASP A 131 -2.20 20.75 19.53
N GLU A 132 -3.50 20.96 19.36
CA GLU A 132 -4.05 22.21 18.83
C GLU A 132 -3.63 23.35 19.75
N GLY A 133 -2.76 24.22 19.23
CA GLY A 133 -2.44 25.51 19.84
C GLY A 133 -3.50 26.56 19.52
N PRO A 134 -3.50 27.68 20.28
CA PRO A 134 -4.67 28.35 20.86
C PRO A 134 -5.60 29.08 19.89
#